data_AF-A0A916QH28-F1
#
_entry.id   AF-A0A916QH28-F1
#
_cell.length_a   1.000
_cell.length_b   1.000
_cell.length_c   1.000
_cell.angle_alpha   90.00
_cell.angle_beta   90.00
_cell.angle_gamma   90.00
#
_symmetry.space_group_name_H-M   'P 1'
#
loop_
_entity.id
_entity.type
_entity.pdbx_description
1 polymer ?
#
loop_
_entity_poly.entity_id
_entity_poly.type
_entity_poly.pdbx_seq_one_letter_code
_entity_poly.pdbx_strand_id
1 'polypeptide(L)'
;MGCYKVGPGKAINPGIMPADFPAPEMFEGPYYYFDLQKAELLSDLENRLIIDWGRAAISWHQWATNDKEVLAIQTSPRYAFNGFENVILSYGELKEIVSDPTLYENWHTALSSVYAIYLITDRTNGKLYVGSAYGTGGLLGRWSHYVHKPHGDNKGIKAVLDSSPDQFHHFQFSILQILPKNITTEEVINIEPKFRK
;
A
#
# COMPACT_ATOMS: atom_id res chain seq x y z
N MET A 1 15.78 0.68 7.29
CA MET A 1 15.96 -0.50 8.15
C MET A 1 14.86 -1.50 7.81
N GLY A 2 15.17 -2.78 7.68
CA GLY A 2 14.17 -3.82 7.40
C GLY A 2 14.48 -5.11 8.17
N CYS A 3 13.47 -5.95 8.38
CA CYS A 3 13.64 -7.28 8.94
C CYS A 3 13.87 -8.29 7.82
N TYR A 4 14.85 -9.16 7.99
CA TYR A 4 15.21 -10.17 6.99
C TYR A 4 15.36 -11.53 7.64
N LYS A 5 14.86 -12.56 6.97
CA LYS A 5 15.20 -13.94 7.27
C LYS A 5 16.54 -14.26 6.60
N VAL A 6 17.49 -14.68 7.41
CA VAL A 6 18.83 -15.06 6.94
C VAL A 6 18.80 -16.53 6.53
N GLY A 7 19.05 -16.80 5.25
CA GLY A 7 19.20 -18.16 4.74
C GLY A 7 20.49 -18.84 5.20
N PRO A 8 20.71 -20.12 4.85
CA PRO A 8 21.97 -20.80 5.17
C PRO A 8 23.14 -20.13 4.45
N GLY A 9 24.28 -20.00 5.13
CA GLY A 9 25.50 -19.47 4.55
C GLY A 9 26.08 -20.42 3.51
N LYS A 10 26.47 -19.88 2.35
CA LYS A 10 27.17 -20.59 1.28
C LYS A 10 28.61 -20.09 1.21
N ALA A 11 29.58 -20.98 1.14
CA ALA A 11 30.97 -20.59 0.95
C ALA A 11 31.12 -19.83 -0.38
N ILE A 12 31.83 -18.71 -0.35
CA ILE A 12 32.08 -17.90 -1.56
C ILE A 12 32.99 -18.65 -2.53
N ASN A 13 32.78 -18.40 -3.83
CA ASN A 13 33.76 -18.69 -4.86
C ASN A 13 33.58 -17.68 -6.01
N PRO A 14 34.60 -17.43 -6.83
CA PRO A 14 34.51 -16.46 -7.94
C PRO A 14 33.39 -16.77 -8.95
N GLY A 15 32.96 -18.03 -9.08
CA GLY A 15 31.90 -18.43 -10.00
C GLY A 15 30.48 -18.07 -9.56
N ILE A 16 30.27 -17.67 -8.31
CA ILE A 16 28.96 -17.22 -7.79
C ILE A 16 28.89 -15.70 -7.57
N MET A 17 29.96 -14.97 -7.91
CA MET A 17 30.01 -13.53 -7.77
C MET A 17 29.02 -12.86 -8.74
N PRO A 18 28.15 -11.95 -8.27
CA PRO A 18 27.27 -11.19 -9.15
C PRO A 18 28.06 -10.38 -10.18
N ALA A 19 27.51 -10.25 -11.40
CA ALA A 19 28.03 -9.30 -12.38
C ALA A 19 27.99 -7.89 -11.78
N ASP A 20 29.07 -7.13 -11.95
CA ASP A 20 29.26 -5.77 -11.41
C ASP A 20 29.33 -5.66 -9.88
N PHE A 21 29.70 -6.74 -9.16
CA PHE A 21 29.94 -6.63 -7.73
C PHE A 21 31.11 -5.66 -7.44
N PRO A 22 30.92 -4.62 -6.59
CA PRO A 22 31.86 -3.51 -6.49
C PRO A 22 33.16 -3.84 -5.74
N ALA A 23 33.23 -4.99 -5.07
CA ALA A 23 34.40 -5.42 -4.29
C ALA A 23 34.74 -6.90 -4.54
N PRO A 24 35.22 -7.28 -5.74
CA PRO A 24 35.50 -8.67 -6.11
C PRO A 24 36.44 -9.41 -5.13
N GLU A 25 37.33 -8.69 -4.47
CA GLU A 25 38.22 -9.21 -3.42
C GLU A 25 37.46 -9.86 -2.26
N MET A 26 36.20 -9.49 -2.03
CA MET A 26 35.35 -10.14 -1.02
C MET A 26 34.92 -11.55 -1.41
N PHE A 27 35.11 -11.96 -2.68
CA PHE A 27 34.89 -13.33 -3.17
C PHE A 27 36.17 -14.17 -3.18
N GLU A 28 37.25 -13.67 -2.54
CA GLU A 28 38.49 -14.39 -2.30
C GLU A 28 38.70 -14.63 -0.79
N GLY A 29 38.69 -15.90 -0.35
CA GLY A 29 38.96 -16.27 1.05
C GLY A 29 37.83 -17.07 1.72
N PRO A 30 37.92 -17.31 3.05
CA PRO A 30 36.99 -18.17 3.79
C PRO A 30 35.69 -17.46 4.19
N TYR A 31 35.13 -16.63 3.31
CA TYR A 31 33.89 -15.91 3.60
C TYR A 31 32.64 -16.68 3.18
N TYR A 32 31.49 -16.21 3.63
CA TYR A 32 30.20 -16.79 3.33
C TYR A 32 29.27 -15.73 2.75
N TYR A 33 28.53 -16.13 1.74
CA TYR A 33 27.40 -15.40 1.19
C TYR A 33 26.11 -15.90 1.84
N PHE A 34 25.26 -14.97 2.29
CA PHE A 34 23.95 -15.27 2.86
C PHE A 34 22.85 -14.69 1.97
N ASP A 35 21.86 -15.51 1.65
CA ASP A 35 20.65 -15.04 0.98
C ASP A 35 19.71 -14.41 2.01
N LEU A 36 19.39 -13.13 1.82
CA LEU A 36 18.52 -12.36 2.72
C LEU A 36 17.14 -12.23 2.09
N GLN A 37 16.14 -12.82 2.73
CA GLN A 37 14.74 -12.68 2.30
C GLN A 37 14.05 -11.65 3.20
N LYS A 38 13.53 -10.58 2.59
CA LYS A 38 12.78 -9.56 3.34
C LYS A 38 11.59 -10.23 4.01
N ALA A 39 11.44 -10.01 5.32
CA ALA A 39 10.32 -10.51 6.08
C ALA A 39 9.21 -9.44 6.11
N GLU A 40 7.96 -9.89 6.12
CA GLU A 40 6.79 -9.03 6.37
C GLU A 40 6.71 -8.57 7.84
N LEU A 41 7.47 -9.23 8.73
CA LEU A 41 7.56 -8.85 10.13
C LEU A 41 8.18 -7.44 10.24
N LEU A 42 7.48 -6.52 10.92
CA LEU A 42 7.84 -5.10 11.06
C LEU A 42 7.85 -4.31 9.73
N SER A 43 7.21 -4.79 8.68
CA SER A 43 7.13 -4.04 7.40
C SER A 43 6.42 -2.70 7.60
N ASP A 44 5.40 -2.66 8.47
CA ASP A 44 4.67 -1.46 8.88
C ASP A 44 5.56 -0.41 9.54
N LEU A 45 6.68 -0.83 10.13
CA LEU A 45 7.64 0.01 10.83
C LEU A 45 8.83 0.46 9.95
N GLU A 46 8.88 0.03 8.69
CA GLU A 46 9.92 0.43 7.76
C GLU A 46 9.95 1.96 7.62
N ASN A 47 11.14 2.55 7.81
CA ASN A 47 11.37 3.99 7.83
C ASN A 47 10.60 4.78 8.92
N ARG A 48 10.01 4.09 9.91
CA ARG A 48 9.31 4.70 11.05
C ARG A 48 9.98 4.39 12.37
N LEU A 49 10.45 3.17 12.54
CA LEU A 49 11.03 2.71 13.80
C LEU A 49 12.43 3.27 14.01
N ILE A 50 12.60 4.00 15.11
CA ILE A 50 13.88 4.53 15.58
C ILE A 50 14.28 3.74 16.82
N ILE A 51 15.41 3.05 16.72
CA ILE A 51 15.97 2.20 17.79
C ILE A 51 17.23 2.87 18.33
N ASP A 52 17.43 2.82 19.65
CA ASP A 52 18.75 3.09 20.22
C ASP A 52 19.67 1.89 19.96
N TRP A 53 20.61 2.08 19.03
CA TRP A 53 21.62 1.08 18.72
C TRP A 53 22.78 1.06 19.70
N GLY A 54 22.95 2.11 20.52
CA GLY A 54 24.10 2.31 21.39
C GLY A 54 25.43 2.09 20.64
N ARG A 55 26.35 1.34 21.26
CA ARG A 55 27.64 0.98 20.65
C ARG A 55 27.53 0.01 19.47
N ALA A 56 26.37 -0.62 19.24
CA ALA A 56 26.17 -1.59 18.16
C ALA A 56 25.92 -0.95 16.79
N ALA A 57 25.85 0.39 16.71
CA ALA A 57 25.72 1.14 15.45
C ALA A 57 26.86 0.88 14.44
N ILE A 58 27.96 0.28 14.88
CA ILE A 58 29.10 -0.13 14.03
C ILE A 58 28.85 -1.42 13.24
N SER A 59 27.83 -2.21 13.60
CA SER A 59 27.49 -3.45 12.91
C SER A 59 26.42 -3.18 11.85
N TRP A 60 26.62 -3.72 10.65
CA TRP A 60 25.66 -3.59 9.55
C TRP A 60 24.39 -4.42 9.77
N HIS A 61 24.40 -5.38 10.70
CA HIS A 61 23.23 -6.16 11.10
C HIS A 61 23.18 -6.39 12.62
N GLN A 62 21.98 -6.71 13.11
CA GLN A 62 21.72 -7.13 14.49
C GLN A 62 20.69 -8.25 14.48
N TRP A 63 20.83 -9.21 15.40
CA TRP A 63 19.84 -10.27 15.58
C TRP A 63 18.57 -9.70 16.24
N ALA A 64 17.42 -9.99 15.65
CA ALA A 64 16.10 -9.58 16.18
C ALA A 64 15.67 -10.33 17.45
N THR A 65 16.58 -11.08 18.08
CA THR A 65 16.40 -11.77 19.37
C THR A 65 16.88 -10.96 20.56
N ASN A 66 17.58 -9.85 20.32
CA ASN A 66 18.08 -8.98 21.37
C ASN A 66 17.11 -7.83 21.61
N ASP A 67 16.77 -7.59 22.87
CA ASP A 67 15.96 -6.44 23.25
C ASP A 67 16.73 -5.14 22.96
N LYS A 68 16.02 -4.17 22.37
CA LYS A 68 16.53 -2.84 22.07
C LYS A 68 15.49 -1.79 22.44
N GLU A 69 15.96 -0.64 22.92
CA GLU A 69 15.09 0.46 23.24
C GLU A 69 14.52 1.10 21.96
N VAL A 70 13.20 1.23 21.91
CA VAL A 70 12.50 1.97 20.86
C VAL A 70 12.42 3.42 21.28
N LEU A 71 13.19 4.28 20.60
CA LEU A 71 13.22 5.72 20.87
C LEU A 71 11.97 6.42 20.34
N ALA A 72 11.51 6.03 19.15
CA ALA A 72 10.30 6.56 18.56
C ALA A 72 9.77 5.65 17.45
N ILE A 73 8.47 5.76 17.17
CA ILE A 73 7.85 5.26 15.95
C ILE A 73 7.29 6.48 15.23
N GLN A 74 7.93 6.90 14.15
CA GLN A 74 7.50 8.07 13.39
C GLN A 74 6.20 7.78 12.63
N THR A 75 5.33 8.77 12.60
CA THR A 75 4.24 8.81 11.62
C THR A 75 4.85 9.22 10.29
N SER A 76 4.87 8.33 9.29
CA SER A 76 5.36 8.74 7.98
C SER A 76 4.30 9.63 7.29
N PRO A 77 4.70 10.75 6.65
CA PRO A 77 3.77 11.64 5.96
C PRO A 77 2.97 10.94 4.87
N ARG A 78 3.52 9.87 4.27
CA ARG A 78 2.84 9.00 3.30
C ARG A 78 1.58 8.35 3.90
N TYR A 79 1.59 8.09 5.21
CA TYR A 79 0.52 7.38 5.91
C TYR A 79 -0.52 8.33 6.54
N ALA A 80 -0.25 9.64 6.53
CA ALA A 80 -1.17 10.63 7.08
C ALA A 80 -2.36 10.87 6.13
N PHE A 81 -3.57 10.80 6.68
CA PHE A 81 -4.76 11.23 5.96
C PHE A 81 -4.83 12.77 5.99
N ASN A 82 -4.69 13.40 4.81
CA ASN A 82 -4.59 14.85 4.68
C ASN A 82 -5.90 15.52 4.22
N GLY A 83 -7.05 14.93 4.55
CA GLY A 83 -8.37 15.45 4.16
C GLY A 83 -8.94 14.79 2.90
N PHE A 84 -10.27 14.87 2.75
CA PHE A 84 -11.01 14.19 1.68
C PHE A 84 -10.76 14.82 0.30
N GLU A 85 -10.55 16.12 0.25
CA GLU A 85 -10.27 16.93 -0.93
C GLU A 85 -8.93 16.61 -1.58
N ASN A 86 -8.00 16.03 -0.81
CA ASN A 86 -6.66 15.67 -1.27
C ASN A 86 -6.55 14.17 -1.63
N VAL A 87 -7.66 13.42 -1.60
CA VAL A 87 -7.66 12.00 -1.92
C VAL A 87 -7.58 11.79 -3.42
N ILE A 88 -6.37 11.48 -3.88
CA ILE A 88 -6.06 11.04 -5.24
C ILE A 88 -5.12 9.84 -5.10
N LEU A 89 -5.65 8.63 -5.29
CA LEU A 89 -4.91 7.38 -5.04
C LEU A 89 -4.76 6.56 -6.31
N SER A 90 -3.56 6.09 -6.60
CA SER A 90 -3.38 4.97 -7.53
C SER A 90 -3.98 3.68 -6.95
N TYR A 91 -4.24 2.68 -7.82
CA TYR A 91 -4.67 1.35 -7.35
C TYR A 91 -3.68 0.75 -6.34
N GLY A 92 -2.37 0.93 -6.54
CA GLY A 92 -1.33 0.43 -5.64
C GLY A 92 -1.44 1.03 -4.25
N GLU A 93 -1.57 2.36 -4.15
CA GLU A 93 -1.75 3.07 -2.88
C GLU A 93 -3.06 2.69 -2.20
N LEU A 94 -4.16 2.58 -2.95
CA LEU A 94 -5.43 2.14 -2.40
C LEU A 94 -5.33 0.71 -1.83
N LYS A 95 -4.67 -0.20 -2.55
CA LYS A 95 -4.46 -1.58 -2.10
C LYS A 95 -3.64 -1.60 -0.81
N GLU A 96 -2.60 -0.79 -0.72
CA GLU A 96 -1.75 -0.67 0.48
C GLU A 96 -2.57 -0.18 1.67
N ILE A 97 -3.34 0.91 1.50
CA ILE A 97 -4.25 1.44 2.53
C ILE A 97 -5.22 0.36 3.00
N VAL A 98 -5.87 -0.34 2.09
CA VAL A 98 -6.88 -1.37 2.42
C VAL A 98 -6.28 -2.58 3.13
N SER A 99 -5.05 -2.94 2.78
CA SER A 99 -4.41 -4.18 3.25
C SER A 99 -3.80 -4.07 4.65
N ASP A 100 -3.51 -2.85 5.13
CA ASP A 100 -2.94 -2.63 6.47
C ASP A 100 -3.77 -1.62 7.29
N PRO A 101 -4.81 -2.10 8.00
CA PRO A 101 -5.66 -1.25 8.84
C PRO A 101 -4.92 -0.59 10.01
N THR A 102 -3.80 -1.16 10.46
CA THR A 102 -3.03 -0.64 11.60
C THR A 102 -2.15 0.52 11.17
N LEU A 103 -1.45 0.38 10.05
CA LEU A 103 -0.63 1.45 9.48
C LEU A 103 -1.48 2.62 8.98
N TYR A 104 -2.65 2.32 8.43
CA TYR A 104 -3.56 3.28 7.80
C TYR A 104 -4.84 3.54 8.61
N GLU A 105 -4.78 3.45 9.94
CA GLU A 105 -5.93 3.59 10.83
C GLU A 105 -6.74 4.88 10.58
N ASN A 106 -6.06 6.02 10.39
CA ASN A 106 -6.71 7.30 10.11
C ASN A 106 -7.45 7.28 8.76
N TRP A 107 -6.88 6.66 7.73
CA TRP A 107 -7.54 6.47 6.44
C TRP A 107 -8.75 5.56 6.57
N HIS A 108 -8.61 4.44 7.28
CA HIS A 108 -9.72 3.50 7.51
C HIS A 108 -10.87 4.19 8.23
N THR A 109 -10.57 4.94 9.30
CA THR A 109 -11.55 5.69 10.07
C THR A 109 -12.23 6.76 9.20
N ALA A 110 -11.45 7.59 8.52
CA ALA A 110 -11.98 8.69 7.70
C ALA A 110 -12.85 8.17 6.54
N LEU A 111 -12.33 7.25 5.71
CA LEU A 111 -13.06 6.70 4.57
C LEU A 111 -14.25 5.84 5.00
N SER A 112 -14.17 5.15 6.13
CA SER A 112 -15.32 4.42 6.67
C SER A 112 -16.38 5.34 7.24
N SER A 113 -16.07 6.57 7.65
CA SER A 113 -17.02 7.47 8.31
C SER A 113 -18.01 8.16 7.36
N VAL A 114 -17.78 8.07 6.04
CA VAL A 114 -18.53 8.82 5.03
C VAL A 114 -19.19 7.91 3.99
N TYR A 115 -20.26 8.42 3.38
CA TYR A 115 -20.69 8.02 2.04
C TYR A 115 -20.07 8.97 1.04
N ALA A 116 -20.01 8.58 -0.23
CA ALA A 116 -19.44 9.47 -1.25
C ALA A 116 -19.90 9.13 -2.66
N ILE A 117 -19.88 10.15 -3.51
CA ILE A 117 -19.72 9.98 -4.95
C ILE A 117 -18.22 10.05 -5.25
N TYR A 118 -17.69 9.05 -5.94
CA TYR A 118 -16.28 8.94 -6.30
C TYR A 118 -16.12 8.79 -7.81
N LEU A 119 -14.89 9.02 -8.25
CA LEU A 119 -14.45 8.87 -9.62
C LEU A 119 -13.28 7.89 -9.69
N ILE A 120 -13.36 6.96 -10.63
CA ILE A 120 -12.23 6.14 -11.04
C ILE A 120 -11.81 6.59 -12.44
N THR A 121 -10.56 6.98 -12.59
CA THR A 121 -9.97 7.44 -13.85
C THR A 121 -8.97 6.41 -14.34
N ASP A 122 -9.14 5.94 -15.57
CA ASP A 122 -8.11 5.17 -16.27
C ASP A 122 -7.07 6.13 -16.85
N ARG A 123 -5.87 6.13 -16.27
CA ARG A 123 -4.81 7.08 -16.64
C ARG A 123 -4.20 6.83 -18.02
N THR A 124 -4.47 5.68 -18.64
CA THR A 124 -3.92 5.37 -19.97
C THR A 124 -4.74 5.96 -21.11
N ASN A 125 -6.06 6.05 -20.93
CA ASN A 125 -7.00 6.42 -21.99
C ASN A 125 -7.99 7.52 -21.58
N GLY A 126 -7.92 7.99 -20.34
CA GLY A 126 -8.75 9.06 -19.80
C GLY A 126 -10.20 8.66 -19.53
N LYS A 127 -10.56 7.38 -19.61
CA LYS A 127 -11.93 6.93 -19.31
C LYS A 127 -12.26 7.15 -17.85
N LEU A 128 -13.49 7.61 -17.62
CA LEU A 128 -14.01 8.00 -16.32
C LEU A 128 -15.14 7.05 -15.90
N TYR A 129 -15.09 6.57 -14.66
CA TYR A 129 -16.12 5.72 -14.07
C TYR A 129 -16.59 6.35 -12.76
N VAL A 130 -17.78 6.94 -12.80
CA VAL A 130 -18.43 7.48 -11.61
C VAL A 130 -19.13 6.34 -10.87
N GLY A 131 -19.05 6.37 -9.54
CA GLY A 131 -19.81 5.48 -8.68
C GLY A 131 -20.16 6.13 -7.36
N SER A 132 -21.11 5.51 -6.65
CA SER A 132 -21.48 5.88 -5.30
C SER A 132 -21.06 4.81 -4.29
N ALA A 133 -20.82 5.23 -3.06
CA ALA A 133 -20.51 4.38 -1.92
C ALA A 133 -21.47 4.67 -0.77
N TYR A 134 -22.14 3.62 -0.29
CA TYR A 134 -23.13 3.66 0.77
C TYR A 134 -23.18 2.30 1.49
N GLY A 135 -23.84 2.25 2.65
CA GLY A 135 -23.98 1.05 3.47
C GLY A 135 -22.81 0.77 4.40
N THR A 136 -22.69 -0.49 4.81
CA THR A 136 -21.69 -0.93 5.80
C THR A 136 -20.27 -0.68 5.29
N GLY A 137 -19.45 0.00 6.09
CA GLY A 137 -18.07 0.37 5.72
C GLY A 137 -17.91 1.63 4.88
N GLY A 138 -19.01 2.30 4.47
CA GLY A 138 -18.95 3.60 3.78
C GLY A 138 -18.11 3.57 2.48
N LEU A 139 -17.35 4.64 2.24
CA LEU A 139 -16.45 4.73 1.09
C LEU A 139 -15.35 3.66 1.11
N LEU A 140 -14.77 3.41 2.30
CA LEU A 140 -13.75 2.37 2.45
C LEU A 140 -14.28 1.00 1.99
N GLY A 141 -15.48 0.62 2.45
CA GLY A 141 -16.09 -0.67 2.07
C GLY A 141 -16.22 -0.82 0.56
N ARG A 142 -16.66 0.23 -0.14
CA ARG A 142 -16.79 0.21 -1.60
C ARG A 142 -15.43 0.14 -2.31
N TRP A 143 -14.43 0.86 -1.83
CA TRP A 143 -13.08 0.84 -2.41
C TRP A 143 -12.32 -0.45 -2.12
N SER A 144 -12.46 -1.01 -0.91
CA SER A 144 -11.96 -2.34 -0.57
C SER A 144 -12.51 -3.40 -1.51
N HIS A 145 -13.76 -3.27 -1.98
CA HIS A 145 -14.30 -4.22 -2.96
C HIS A 145 -13.54 -4.19 -4.29
N TYR A 146 -13.09 -3.02 -4.78
CA TYR A 146 -12.23 -2.95 -5.97
C TYR A 146 -10.85 -3.56 -5.74
N VAL A 147 -10.30 -3.48 -4.52
CA VAL A 147 -9.02 -4.12 -4.18
C VAL A 147 -9.13 -5.65 -4.17
N HIS A 148 -10.22 -6.20 -3.63
CA HIS A 148 -10.45 -7.65 -3.60
C HIS A 148 -10.91 -8.21 -4.95
N LYS A 149 -11.64 -7.41 -5.71
CA LYS A 149 -12.18 -7.75 -7.03
C LYS A 149 -11.96 -6.56 -7.95
N PRO A 150 -10.93 -6.55 -8.83
CA PRO A 150 -10.51 -5.37 -9.59
C PRO A 150 -11.60 -4.58 -10.31
N HIS A 151 -12.67 -5.23 -10.79
CA HIS A 151 -13.79 -4.54 -11.42
C HIS A 151 -14.88 -4.05 -10.45
N GLY A 152 -14.89 -4.49 -9.18
CA GLY A 152 -15.82 -4.05 -8.11
C GLY A 152 -17.30 -4.12 -8.47
N ASP A 153 -17.68 -5.09 -9.32
CA ASP A 153 -19.00 -5.21 -9.98
C ASP A 153 -19.48 -3.98 -10.77
N ASN A 154 -18.57 -3.05 -11.10
CA ASN A 154 -18.83 -1.99 -12.05
C ASN A 154 -18.84 -2.59 -13.47
N LYS A 155 -19.99 -2.52 -14.14
CA LYS A 155 -20.20 -3.10 -15.48
C LYS A 155 -19.24 -2.52 -16.53
N GLY A 156 -18.97 -1.22 -16.47
CA GLY A 156 -18.06 -0.54 -17.41
C GLY A 156 -16.62 -1.00 -17.23
N ILE A 157 -16.16 -1.04 -15.98
CA ILE A 157 -14.81 -1.54 -15.66
C ILE A 157 -14.70 -3.03 -16.00
N LYS A 158 -15.72 -3.83 -15.70
CA LYS A 158 -15.73 -5.26 -16.03
C LYS A 158 -15.49 -5.51 -17.52
N ALA A 159 -16.21 -4.80 -18.39
CA ALA A 159 -16.01 -4.92 -19.84
C ALA A 159 -14.58 -4.57 -20.29
N VAL A 160 -13.93 -3.61 -19.62
CA VAL A 160 -12.52 -3.28 -19.89
C VAL A 160 -11.59 -4.38 -19.41
N LEU A 161 -11.78 -4.89 -18.19
CA LEU A 161 -10.92 -5.94 -17.64
C LEU A 161 -11.10 -7.31 -18.32
N ASP A 162 -12.29 -7.57 -18.90
CA ASP A 162 -12.52 -8.76 -19.71
C ASP A 162 -11.61 -8.77 -20.97
N SER A 163 -11.22 -7.59 -21.48
CA SER A 163 -10.31 -7.46 -22.64
C SER A 163 -8.85 -7.24 -22.23
N SER A 164 -8.62 -6.50 -21.14
CA SER A 164 -7.30 -6.14 -20.63
C SER A 164 -7.24 -6.36 -19.11
N PRO A 165 -6.93 -7.59 -18.66
CA PRO A 165 -7.00 -7.97 -17.25
C PRO A 165 -6.15 -7.11 -16.31
N ASP A 166 -5.01 -6.59 -16.79
CA ASP A 166 -4.07 -5.79 -15.99
C ASP A 166 -4.38 -4.29 -15.98
N GLN A 167 -5.41 -3.84 -16.71
CA GLN A 167 -5.73 -2.42 -16.86
C GLN A 167 -6.01 -1.72 -15.52
N PHE A 168 -6.49 -2.47 -14.52
CA PHE A 168 -6.78 -1.91 -13.19
C PHE A 168 -5.57 -1.31 -12.49
N HIS A 169 -4.34 -1.75 -12.82
CA HIS A 169 -3.12 -1.16 -12.28
C HIS A 169 -2.97 0.32 -12.63
N HIS A 170 -3.63 0.79 -13.69
CA HIS A 170 -3.60 2.19 -14.14
C HIS A 170 -4.79 3.02 -13.64
N PHE A 171 -5.65 2.46 -12.79
CA PHE A 171 -6.77 3.19 -12.21
C PHE A 171 -6.30 4.14 -11.11
N GLN A 172 -6.94 5.30 -11.08
CA GLN A 172 -6.80 6.31 -10.05
C GLN A 172 -8.17 6.59 -9.43
N PHE A 173 -8.23 6.67 -8.10
CA PHE A 173 -9.43 6.87 -7.31
C PHE A 173 -9.42 8.28 -6.72
N SER A 174 -10.53 8.99 -6.87
CA SER A 174 -10.74 10.30 -6.26
C SER A 174 -12.18 10.48 -5.78
N ILE A 175 -12.39 11.48 -4.94
CA ILE A 175 -13.71 11.78 -4.36
C ILE A 175 -14.29 12.99 -5.07
N LEU A 176 -15.53 12.86 -5.57
CA LEU A 176 -16.26 13.97 -6.19
C LEU A 176 -17.11 14.72 -5.17
N GLN A 177 -17.76 13.99 -4.26
CA GLN A 177 -18.62 14.57 -3.23
C GLN A 177 -18.68 13.67 -2.00
N ILE A 178 -18.44 14.26 -0.82
CA ILE A 178 -18.67 13.62 0.47
C ILE A 178 -20.14 13.74 0.85
N LEU A 179 -20.70 12.66 1.40
CA LEU A 179 -22.07 12.55 1.83
C LEU A 179 -22.12 12.06 3.28
N PRO A 180 -22.93 12.68 4.16
CA PRO A 180 -23.05 12.23 5.53
C PRO A 180 -23.83 10.91 5.61
N LYS A 181 -23.50 10.04 6.56
CA LYS A 181 -24.10 8.69 6.65
C LYS A 181 -25.55 8.64 7.10
N ASN A 182 -26.11 9.77 7.54
CA ASN A 182 -27.50 9.87 7.97
C ASN A 182 -28.48 9.99 6.80
N ILE A 183 -27.99 10.16 5.56
CA ILE A 183 -28.85 10.11 4.37
C ILE A 183 -29.16 8.67 3.97
N THR A 184 -30.31 8.48 3.35
CA THR A 184 -30.75 7.18 2.87
C THR A 184 -29.95 6.72 1.65
N THR A 185 -29.87 5.41 1.44
CA THR A 185 -29.27 4.82 0.24
C THR A 185 -29.92 5.35 -1.05
N GLU A 186 -31.23 5.57 -1.04
CA GLU A 186 -31.98 6.09 -2.18
C GLU A 186 -31.53 7.52 -2.54
N GLU A 187 -31.31 8.37 -1.54
CA GLU A 187 -30.78 9.72 -1.74
C GLU A 187 -29.39 9.70 -2.36
N VAL A 188 -28.49 8.82 -1.89
CA VAL A 188 -27.16 8.64 -2.48
C VAL A 188 -27.26 8.26 -3.95
N ILE A 189 -28.09 7.26 -4.28
CA ILE A 189 -28.29 6.78 -5.65
C ILE A 189 -28.85 7.88 -6.56
N ASN A 190 -29.73 8.73 -6.04
CA ASN A 190 -30.32 9.85 -6.81
C ASN A 190 -29.33 11.00 -7.07
N ILE A 191 -28.23 11.09 -6.30
CA ILE A 191 -27.18 12.11 -6.51
C ILE A 191 -26.23 11.68 -7.63
N GLU A 192 -25.88 10.39 -7.72
CA GLU A 192 -24.87 9.87 -8.66
C GLU A 192 -25.10 10.27 -10.14
N PRO A 193 -26.33 10.21 -10.71
CA PRO A 193 -26.57 10.58 -12.10
C PRO A 193 -26.20 12.02 -12.46
N LYS A 194 -26.13 12.93 -11.47
CA LYS A 194 -25.76 14.33 -11.69
C LYS A 194 -24.30 14.48 -12.16
N PHE A 195 -23.45 13.52 -11.81
CA PHE A 195 -22.02 13.50 -12.13
C PHE A 195 -21.68 12.70 -13.39
N ARG A 196 -22.67 12.05 -14.01
CA ARG A 196 -22.52 11.26 -15.24
C ARG A 196 -22.91 12.05 -16.51
N LYS A 197 -23.27 13.32 -16.37
CA LYS A 197 -23.61 14.23 -17.48
C LYS A 197 -22.37 14.87 -18.05
#